data_AF-A0A6N3IU13-F1
#
_entry.id   AF-A0A6N3IU13-F1
#
_cell.length_a   1.000
_cell.length_b   1.000
_cell.length_c   1.000
_cell.angle_alpha   90.00
_cell.angle_beta   90.00
_cell.angle_gamma   90.00
#
_symmetry.space_group_name_H-M   'P 1'
#
loop_
_entity.id
_entity.type
_entity.pdbx_description
1 polymer ?
#
loop_
_entity_poly.entity_id
_entity_poly.type
_entity_poly.pdbx_seq_one_letter_code
_entity_poly.pdbx_strand_id
1 'polypeptide(L)'
;MSLKVETSNFLNDLERVAAVRREIADRLSNIATAINQSELAGGEASGKLGLETDNADIDVASKNLRQGVFRLLVLGDMKRGKSTFLNALIG
;
A
#
# COMPACT_ATOMS: atom_id res chain seq x y z
N MET A 1 23.66 10.14 22.34
CA MET A 1 23.62 8.72 21.89
C MET A 1 22.21 8.25 21.48
N SER A 2 21.20 9.12 21.33
CA SER A 2 19.81 8.69 21.04
C SER A 2 19.33 8.88 19.58
N LEU A 3 19.96 9.76 18.79
CA LEU A 3 19.54 10.04 17.39
C LEU A 3 19.58 8.82 16.45
N LYS A 4 20.58 7.93 16.62
CA LYS A 4 20.71 6.69 15.82
C LYS A 4 19.62 5.66 16.15
N VAL A 5 19.16 5.63 17.41
CA VAL A 5 18.12 4.70 17.87
C VAL A 5 16.75 5.12 17.31
N GLU A 6 16.49 6.43 17.26
CA GLU A 6 15.25 6.97 16.70
C GLU A 6 15.15 6.75 15.18
N THR A 7 16.26 6.90 14.44
CA THR A 7 16.28 6.62 12.99
C THR A 7 16.05 5.14 12.69
N SER A 8 16.64 4.22 13.47
CA SER A 8 16.35 2.79 13.33
C SER A 8 14.89 2.45 13.64
N ASN A 9 14.30 3.08 14.66
CA ASN A 9 12.89 2.86 14.99
C ASN A 9 11.96 3.34 13.87
N PHE A 10 12.23 4.51 13.29
CA PHE A 10 11.44 5.05 12.18
C PHE A 10 11.48 4.13 10.94
N LEU A 11 12.66 3.62 10.57
CA LEU A 11 12.79 2.68 9.46
C LEU A 11 12.10 1.34 9.74
N ASN A 12 12.24 0.81 10.97
CA ASN A 12 11.59 -0.43 11.38
C ASN A 12 10.06 -0.32 11.34
N ASP A 13 9.50 0.81 11.76
CA ASP A 13 8.06 1.04 11.71
C ASP A 13 7.56 1.22 10.28
N LEU A 14 8.32 1.90 9.41
CA LEU A 14 8.02 1.99 7.98
C LEU A 14 8.04 0.62 7.30
N GLU A 15 9.01 -0.23 7.62
CA GLU A 15 9.10 -1.59 7.10
C GLU A 15 7.93 -2.45 7.57
N ARG A 16 7.59 -2.38 8.87
CA ARG A 16 6.42 -3.09 9.42
C ARG A 16 5.14 -2.70 8.70
N VAL A 17 4.92 -1.40 8.48
CA VAL A 17 3.74 -0.91 7.75
C VAL A 17 3.76 -1.38 6.30
N ALA A 18 4.92 -1.36 5.62
CA ALA A 18 5.04 -1.84 4.26
C ALA A 18 4.75 -3.36 4.15
N ALA A 19 5.23 -4.16 5.10
CA ALA A 19 4.99 -5.60 5.14
C ALA A 19 3.50 -5.92 5.32
N VAL A 20 2.84 -5.31 6.32
CA VAL A 20 1.40 -5.51 6.56
C VAL A 20 0.57 -5.03 5.37
N ARG A 21 0.93 -3.89 4.77
CA ARG A 21 0.24 -3.36 3.58
C ARG A 21 0.32 -4.33 2.41
N ARG A 22 1.49 -4.93 2.18
CA ARG A 22 1.69 -5.94 1.13
C ARG A 22 0.86 -7.19 1.40
N GLU A 23 0.85 -7.67 2.63
CA GLU A 23 0.07 -8.83 3.03
C GLU A 23 -1.45 -8.61 2.80
N ILE A 24 -1.97 -7.44 3.19
CA ILE A 24 -3.38 -7.09 2.97
C ILE A 24 -3.68 -7.01 1.47
N ALA A 25 -2.81 -6.42 0.67
CA ALA A 25 -2.98 -6.37 -0.78
C ALA A 25 -3.01 -7.78 -1.42
N ASP A 26 -2.11 -8.68 -0.97
CA ASP A 26 -2.10 -10.07 -1.42
C ASP A 26 -3.43 -10.78 -1.07
N ARG A 27 -3.92 -10.60 0.16
CA ARG A 27 -5.22 -11.16 0.61
C ARG A 27 -6.39 -10.62 -0.23
N LEU A 28 -6.46 -9.32 -0.47
CA LEU A 28 -7.52 -8.72 -1.30
C LEU A 28 -7.46 -9.20 -2.75
N SER A 29 -6.26 -9.34 -3.32
CA SER A 29 -6.07 -9.91 -4.66
C SER A 29 -6.60 -11.35 -4.76
N ASN A 30 -6.37 -12.16 -3.72
CA ASN A 30 -6.87 -13.53 -3.67
C ASN A 30 -8.39 -13.58 -3.53
N ILE A 31 -8.98 -12.69 -2.72
CA ILE A 31 -10.44 -12.56 -2.59
C ILE A 31 -11.06 -12.19 -3.94
N ALA A 32 -10.53 -11.18 -4.63
CA ALA A 32 -11.02 -10.77 -5.95
C ALA A 32 -10.95 -11.94 -6.97
N THR A 33 -9.83 -12.68 -6.95
CA THR A 33 -9.67 -13.86 -7.82
C THR A 33 -10.71 -14.93 -7.51
N ALA A 34 -10.97 -15.21 -6.23
CA ALA A 34 -11.96 -16.20 -5.81
C ALA A 34 -13.40 -15.79 -6.17
N ILE A 35 -13.76 -14.51 -6.01
CA ILE A 35 -15.06 -13.97 -6.43
C ILE A 35 -15.22 -14.13 -7.95
N ASN A 36 -14.21 -13.73 -8.73
CA ASN A 36 -14.26 -13.83 -10.18
C ASN A 36 -14.42 -15.28 -10.66
N GLN A 37 -13.67 -16.22 -10.08
CA GLN A 37 -13.79 -17.64 -10.40
C GLN A 37 -15.18 -18.20 -10.05
N SER A 38 -15.74 -17.79 -8.91
CA SER A 38 -17.08 -18.22 -8.48
C SER A 38 -18.18 -17.65 -9.39
N GLU A 39 -18.06 -16.40 -9.84
CA GLU A 39 -19.00 -15.79 -10.78
C GLU A 39 -18.96 -16.44 -12.17
N LEU A 40 -17.78 -16.82 -12.65
CA LEU A 40 -17.64 -17.56 -13.91
C LEU A 40 -18.28 -18.95 -13.80
N ALA A 41 -17.98 -19.69 -12.73
CA ALA A 41 -18.57 -21.00 -12.50
C ALA A 41 -20.09 -20.94 -12.26
N GLY A 42 -20.56 -19.91 -11.54
CA GLY A 42 -21.98 -19.67 -11.28
C GLY A 42 -22.77 -19.41 -12.57
N GLY A 43 -22.17 -18.69 -13.53
CA GLY A 43 -22.78 -18.43 -14.83
C GLY A 43 -23.12 -19.70 -15.63
N GLU A 44 -22.36 -20.79 -15.45
CA GLU A 44 -22.62 -22.10 -16.09
C GLU A 44 -23.46 -23.05 -15.22
N ALA A 45 -23.59 -22.75 -13.93
CA ALA A 45 -24.30 -23.58 -12.96
C ALA A 45 -25.63 -22.96 -12.51
N SER A 46 -25.67 -22.38 -11.31
CA SER A 46 -26.90 -21.91 -10.65
C SER A 46 -27.25 -20.44 -10.94
N GLY A 47 -26.52 -19.78 -11.84
CA GLY A 47 -26.58 -18.34 -12.08
C GLY A 47 -25.50 -17.56 -11.32
N LYS A 48 -25.25 -16.34 -11.79
CA LYS A 48 -24.32 -15.37 -11.20
C LYS A 48 -24.90 -14.70 -9.95
N LEU A 49 -24.03 -14.27 -9.03
CA LEU A 49 -24.43 -13.56 -7.82
C LEU A 49 -24.45 -12.03 -8.01
N GLY A 50 -23.83 -11.53 -9.08
CA GLY A 50 -23.83 -10.10 -9.40
C GLY A 50 -22.78 -9.31 -8.62
N LEU A 51 -21.67 -9.94 -8.22
CA LEU A 51 -20.61 -9.36 -7.40
C LEU A 51 -19.53 -8.63 -8.25
N GLU A 52 -19.80 -8.32 -9.52
CA GLU A 52 -18.79 -7.75 -10.42
C GLU A 52 -18.27 -6.39 -9.93
N THR A 53 -19.13 -5.54 -9.38
CA THR A 53 -18.74 -4.22 -8.86
C THR A 53 -17.87 -4.35 -7.61
N ASP A 54 -18.30 -5.16 -6.63
CA ASP A 54 -17.52 -5.38 -5.40
C ASP A 54 -16.15 -5.99 -5.72
N ASN A 55 -16.11 -6.93 -6.68
CA ASN A 55 -14.87 -7.53 -7.15
C ASN A 55 -13.91 -6.49 -7.78
N ALA A 56 -14.45 -5.59 -8.61
CA ALA A 56 -13.67 -4.51 -9.21
C ALA A 56 -13.12 -3.54 -8.15
N ASP A 57 -13.92 -3.19 -7.15
CA ASP A 57 -13.51 -2.31 -6.05
C ASP A 57 -12.40 -2.95 -5.21
N ILE A 58 -12.50 -4.25 -4.91
CA ILE A 58 -11.47 -5.01 -4.18
C ILE A 58 -10.16 -5.06 -5.00
N ASP A 59 -10.23 -5.27 -6.31
CA ASP A 59 -9.04 -5.30 -7.18
C ASP A 59 -8.35 -3.93 -7.23
N VAL A 60 -9.11 -2.84 -7.34
CA VAL A 60 -8.58 -1.47 -7.29
C VAL A 60 -7.95 -1.19 -5.92
N ALA A 61 -8.61 -1.55 -4.82
CA ALA A 61 -8.08 -1.38 -3.48
C ALA A 61 -6.76 -2.14 -3.27
N SER A 62 -6.68 -3.38 -3.76
CA SER A 62 -5.45 -4.18 -3.74
C SER A 62 -4.30 -3.49 -4.49
N LYS A 63 -4.56 -3.01 -5.72
CA LYS A 63 -3.57 -2.28 -6.53
C LYS A 63 -3.09 -1.00 -5.83
N ASN A 64 -4.01 -0.23 -5.26
CA ASN A 64 -3.69 1.00 -4.53
C ASN A 64 -2.82 0.73 -3.29
N LEU A 65 -3.08 -0.35 -2.55
CA LEU A 65 -2.26 -0.73 -1.41
C LEU A 65 -0.83 -1.12 -1.82
N ARG A 66 -0.65 -1.80 -2.96
CA ARG A 66 0.69 -2.11 -3.49
C ARG A 66 1.48 -0.88 -3.93
N GLN A 67 0.80 0.09 -4.54
CA GLN A 67 1.42 1.30 -5.08
C GLN A 67 1.51 2.44 -4.07
N GLY A 68 0.85 2.31 -2.91
CA GLY A 68 0.79 3.34 -1.90
C GLY A 68 2.16 3.68 -1.32
N VAL A 69 2.53 4.96 -1.38
CA VAL A 69 3.78 5.50 -0.84
C VAL A 69 3.49 6.68 0.08
N PHE A 70 4.33 6.89 1.08
CA PHE A 70 4.29 8.12 1.87
C PHE A 70 4.95 9.25 1.09
N ARG A 71 4.17 10.29 0.77
CA ARG A 71 4.66 11.46 0.02
C ARG A 71 4.90 12.60 1.00
N LEU A 72 6.16 13.00 1.15
CA LEU A 72 6.56 14.14 1.97
C LEU A 72 6.83 15.35 1.07
N LEU A 73 6.10 16.44 1.29
CA LEU A 73 6.34 17.71 0.62
C LEU A 73 7.14 18.61 1.54
N VAL A 74 8.37 18.94 1.15
CA VAL A 74 9.27 19.82 1.93
C VAL A 74 9.36 21.18 1.25
N LEU A 75 8.86 22.21 1.93
CA LEU A 75 8.85 23.60 1.46
C LEU A 75 9.80 24.48 2.29
N GLY A 76 10.19 25.62 1.71
CA GLY A 76 10.95 26.66 2.41
C GLY A 76 11.71 27.59 1.47
N ASP A 77 12.26 28.68 2.00
CA ASP A 77 12.92 29.71 1.20
C ASP A 77 14.27 29.27 0.62
N MET A 78 14.73 29.97 -0.42
CA MET A 78 16.05 29.74 -1.00
C MET A 78 17.16 29.90 0.06
N LYS A 79 18.21 29.07 -0.05
CA LYS A 79 19.39 29.06 0.83
C LYS A 79 19.14 28.80 2.33
N ARG A 80 17.97 28.28 2.72
CA ARG A 80 17.66 27.87 4.10
C ARG A 80 18.11 26.44 4.47
N GLY A 81 18.98 25.83 3.67
CA GLY A 81 19.48 24.49 3.98
C GLY A 81 18.49 23.35 3.73
N LYS A 82 17.43 23.55 2.92
CA LYS A 82 16.47 22.48 2.55
C LYS A 82 17.16 21.22 2.03
N SER A 83 18.13 21.39 1.13
CA SER A 83 18.90 20.28 0.58
C SER A 83 19.77 19.61 1.64
N THR A 84 20.37 20.39 2.54
CA THR A 84 21.17 19.86 3.66
C THR A 84 20.32 19.05 4.64
N PHE A 85 19.11 19.51 4.92
CA PHE A 85 18.15 18.79 5.77
C PHE A 85 17.72 17.46 5.15
N LEU A 86 17.37 17.45 3.86
CA LEU A 86 17.00 16.21 3.16
C LEU A 86 18.15 15.21 3.13
N ASN A 87 19.37 15.66 2.86
CA ASN A 87 20.56 14.80 2.88
C ASN A 87 20.80 14.22 4.29
N ALA A 88 20.61 15.01 5.35
CA ALA A 88 20.73 14.48 6.71
C ALA A 88 19.61 13.50 7.09
N LEU A 89 18.41 13.66 6.52
CA LEU A 89 17.25 12.81 6.78
C LEU A 89 17.38 11.43 6.11
N ILE A 90 17.87 11.39 4.87
CA ILE A 90 18.04 10.14 4.11
C ILE A 90 19.37 9.44 4.39
N GLY A 91 20.31 10.15 5.02
CA GLY A 91 21.68 9.68 5.23
C GLY A 91 22.50 9.70 3.95
#